data_AF-Q47BY4-F1
#
_entry.id   AF-Q47BY4-F1
#
_cell.length_a   1.000
_cell.length_b   1.000
_cell.length_c   1.000
_cell.angle_alpha   90.00
_cell.angle_beta   90.00
_cell.angle_gamma   90.00
#
_symmetry.space_group_name_H-M   'P 1'
#
loop_
_entity.id
_entity.type
_entity.pdbx_description
1 polymer ?
#
loop_
_entity_poly.entity_id
_entity_poly.type
_entity_poly.pdbx_seq_one_letter_code
_entity_poly.pdbx_strand_id
1 'polypeptide(L)'
;MTWRLTRILIFTSLLVLCHQSYAADAYYDYVSDFYLHESHQARNPDQVIRYTDGENGALLQSVLEPTRVKAVLNSYLESMKRSEKIPEVPKLLQPLAARYDGAFKKEPRAYEKEFLDSLEASVEVISIASAMTNVSMPPSTTNKTSGADAEKQKALTDSIQSLAKMTRDLSTVAYKAMATEIRNRVAKGMFSESGAKRALAIAERISP
;
A
#
# COMPACT_ATOMS: atom_id res chain seq x y z
N MET A 1 26.15 9.86 -45.68
CA MET A 1 26.33 8.76 -44.71
C MET A 1 25.85 9.10 -43.28
N THR A 2 25.48 10.35 -42.99
CA THR A 2 25.10 10.86 -41.66
C THR A 2 23.63 10.63 -41.27
N TRP A 3 22.72 10.53 -42.25
CA TRP A 3 21.27 10.49 -41.96
C TRP A 3 20.75 9.14 -41.44
N ARG A 4 21.46 8.04 -41.72
CA ARG A 4 21.12 6.70 -41.20
C ARG A 4 21.49 6.54 -39.73
N LEU A 5 22.60 7.14 -39.28
CA LEU A 5 23.04 7.11 -37.88
C LEU A 5 22.10 7.92 -36.97
N THR A 6 21.60 9.07 -37.43
CA THR A 6 20.65 9.89 -36.66
C THR A 6 19.31 9.18 -36.43
N ARG A 7 18.82 8.41 -37.41
CA ARG A 7 17.57 7.64 -37.26
C ARG A 7 17.69 6.48 -36.27
N ILE A 8 18.82 5.78 -36.26
CA ILE A 8 19.07 4.69 -35.31
C ILE A 8 19.12 5.24 -33.88
N LEU A 9 19.79 6.39 -33.68
CA LEU A 9 19.86 7.06 -32.38
C LEU A 9 18.49 7.56 -31.90
N ILE A 10 17.63 8.07 -32.78
CA ILE A 10 16.28 8.48 -32.40
C ILE A 10 15.41 7.27 -32.02
N PHE A 11 15.48 6.17 -32.78
CA PHE A 11 14.70 4.96 -32.47
C PHE A 11 15.17 4.25 -31.20
N THR A 12 16.49 4.20 -30.92
CA THR A 12 16.98 3.65 -29.65
C THR A 12 16.67 4.58 -28.48
N SER A 13 16.66 5.90 -28.67
CA SER A 13 16.23 6.86 -27.63
C SER A 13 14.74 6.71 -27.30
N LEU A 14 13.89 6.51 -28.31
CA LEU A 14 12.46 6.27 -28.12
C LEU A 14 12.18 4.91 -27.47
N LEU A 15 12.94 3.86 -27.82
CA LEU A 15 12.82 2.56 -27.17
C LEU A 15 13.23 2.59 -25.70
N VAL A 16 14.26 3.36 -25.33
CA VAL A 16 14.68 3.54 -23.93
C VAL A 16 13.65 4.37 -23.13
N LEU A 17 12.95 5.32 -23.76
CA LEU A 17 11.83 6.05 -23.15
C LEU A 17 10.58 5.18 -22.97
N CYS A 18 10.32 4.21 -23.84
CA CYS A 18 9.18 3.30 -23.71
C CYS A 18 9.36 2.19 -22.65
N HIS A 19 10.58 1.95 -22.16
CA HIS A 19 10.81 0.95 -21.10
C HIS A 19 10.52 1.48 -19.68
N GLN A 20 10.26 2.79 -19.52
CA GLN A 20 9.81 3.35 -18.24
C GLN A 20 8.28 3.31 -18.06
N SER A 21 7.51 2.96 -19.10
CA SER A 21 6.04 2.96 -19.08
C SER A 21 5.42 1.68 -18.51
N TYR A 22 6.13 0.54 -18.56
CA TYR A 22 5.54 -0.76 -18.18
C TYR A 22 5.15 -0.86 -16.69
N ALA A 23 5.78 -0.08 -15.80
CA ALA A 23 5.40 -0.04 -14.38
C ALA A 23 4.23 0.92 -14.09
N ALA A 24 4.00 1.91 -14.96
CA ALA A 24 2.88 2.85 -14.84
C ALA A 24 1.56 2.17 -15.23
N ASP A 25 1.57 1.33 -16.26
CA ASP A 25 0.37 0.66 -16.79
C ASP A 25 -0.29 -0.23 -15.73
N ALA A 26 0.46 -1.13 -15.09
CA ALA A 26 -0.09 -2.03 -14.06
C ALA A 26 -0.61 -1.29 -12.81
N TYR A 27 -0.02 -0.13 -12.48
CA TYR A 27 -0.47 0.71 -11.38
C TYR A 27 -1.81 1.39 -11.71
N TYR A 28 -1.93 1.99 -12.90
CA TYR A 28 -3.18 2.66 -13.31
C TYR A 28 -4.30 1.65 -13.61
N ASP A 29 -3.97 0.46 -14.10
CA ASP A 29 -4.91 -0.66 -14.22
C ASP A 29 -5.49 -1.04 -12.85
N TYR A 30 -4.65 -1.12 -11.82
CA TYR A 30 -5.12 -1.36 -10.46
C TYR A 30 -6.05 -0.25 -9.94
N VAL A 31 -5.68 1.01 -10.16
CA VAL A 31 -6.50 2.15 -9.76
C VAL A 31 -7.86 2.13 -10.49
N SER A 32 -7.86 1.78 -11.78
CA SER A 32 -9.07 1.64 -12.58
C SER A 32 -9.96 0.52 -12.03
N ASP A 33 -9.40 -0.66 -11.77
CA ASP A 33 -10.12 -1.80 -11.20
C ASP A 33 -10.71 -1.48 -9.82
N PHE A 34 -9.96 -0.75 -9.00
CA PHE A 34 -10.45 -0.27 -7.71
C PHE A 34 -11.68 0.63 -7.88
N TYR A 35 -11.62 1.63 -8.76
CA TYR A 35 -12.78 2.50 -9.00
C TYR A 35 -13.96 1.77 -9.63
N LEU A 36 -13.69 0.78 -10.48
CA LEU A 36 -14.74 -0.08 -11.02
C LEU A 36 -15.42 -0.87 -9.89
N HIS A 37 -14.65 -1.46 -8.97
CA HIS A 37 -15.18 -2.14 -7.79
C HIS A 37 -16.02 -1.19 -6.92
N GLU A 38 -15.52 0.00 -6.61
CA GLU A 38 -16.26 0.99 -5.81
C GLU A 38 -17.55 1.45 -6.51
N SER A 39 -17.54 1.60 -7.84
CA SER A 39 -18.74 1.87 -8.62
C SER A 39 -19.76 0.73 -8.51
N HIS A 40 -19.32 -0.54 -8.56
CA HIS A 40 -20.22 -1.68 -8.34
C HIS A 40 -20.79 -1.71 -6.93
N GLN A 41 -19.99 -1.41 -5.91
CA GLN A 41 -20.47 -1.31 -4.54
C GLN A 41 -21.47 -0.17 -4.37
N ALA A 42 -21.21 1.00 -4.96
CA ALA A 42 -22.07 2.17 -4.83
C ALA A 42 -23.47 1.95 -5.43
N ARG A 43 -23.60 1.05 -6.42
CA ARG A 43 -24.89 0.65 -6.99
C ARG A 43 -25.70 -0.26 -6.07
N ASN A 44 -25.06 -0.97 -5.15
CA ASN A 44 -25.68 -1.88 -4.19
C ASN A 44 -25.12 -1.61 -2.79
N PRO A 45 -25.40 -0.45 -2.18
CA PRO A 45 -24.76 -0.04 -0.92
C PRO A 45 -25.13 -0.94 0.26
N ASP A 46 -26.28 -1.61 0.19
CA ASP A 46 -26.79 -2.46 1.27
C ASP A 46 -26.16 -3.85 1.29
N GLN A 47 -25.52 -4.28 0.19
CA GLN A 47 -24.91 -5.60 0.07
C GLN A 47 -23.41 -5.45 -0.19
N VAL A 48 -22.59 -5.84 0.78
CA VAL A 48 -21.14 -5.92 0.61
C VAL A 48 -20.81 -7.06 -0.35
N ILE A 49 -20.10 -6.74 -1.43
CA ILE A 49 -19.65 -7.70 -2.44
C ILE A 49 -18.79 -8.78 -1.80
N ARG A 50 -19.04 -10.05 -2.14
CA ARG A 50 -18.22 -11.21 -1.74
C ARG A 50 -17.49 -11.79 -2.94
N TYR A 51 -16.45 -12.56 -2.69
CA TYR A 51 -15.75 -13.34 -3.71
C TYR A 51 -16.66 -14.31 -4.47
N THR A 52 -17.76 -14.74 -3.86
CA THR A 52 -18.74 -15.62 -4.52
C THR A 52 -19.73 -14.90 -5.43
N ASP A 53 -19.72 -13.57 -5.49
CA ASP A 53 -20.70 -12.77 -6.23
C ASP A 53 -20.28 -12.56 -7.71
N GLY A 54 -19.85 -13.64 -8.37
CA GLY A 54 -19.53 -13.67 -9.80
C GLY A 54 -18.40 -12.72 -10.19
N GLU A 55 -18.60 -11.96 -11.28
CA GLU A 55 -17.59 -11.03 -11.83
C GLU A 55 -17.20 -9.94 -10.83
N ASN A 56 -18.15 -9.43 -10.04
CA ASN A 56 -17.88 -8.42 -9.01
C ASN A 56 -16.98 -8.99 -7.89
N GLY A 57 -17.21 -10.25 -7.53
CA GLY A 57 -16.38 -10.98 -6.57
C GLY A 57 -14.97 -11.26 -7.09
N ALA A 58 -14.85 -11.63 -8.38
CA ALA A 58 -13.55 -11.83 -9.03
C ALA A 58 -12.75 -10.52 -9.12
N LEU A 59 -13.41 -9.40 -9.43
CA LEU A 59 -12.79 -8.07 -9.44
C LEU A 59 -12.28 -7.70 -8.03
N LEU A 60 -13.10 -7.90 -7.00
CA LEU A 60 -12.68 -7.68 -5.61
C LEU A 60 -11.46 -8.54 -5.26
N GLN A 61 -11.46 -9.83 -5.64
CA GLN A 61 -10.34 -10.73 -5.38
C GLN A 61 -9.06 -10.26 -6.06
N SER A 62 -9.17 -9.70 -7.27
CA SER A 62 -8.03 -9.10 -7.96
C SER A 62 -7.53 -7.83 -7.26
N VAL A 63 -8.43 -6.96 -6.79
CA VAL A 63 -8.09 -5.73 -6.06
C VAL A 63 -7.41 -6.03 -4.71
N LEU A 64 -7.81 -7.10 -4.04
CA LEU A 64 -7.25 -7.52 -2.75
C LEU A 64 -6.16 -8.59 -2.86
N GLU A 65 -5.75 -8.96 -4.07
CA GLU A 65 -4.72 -9.98 -4.27
C GLU A 65 -3.39 -9.53 -3.62
N PRO A 66 -2.81 -10.30 -2.67
CA PRO A 66 -1.65 -9.85 -1.90
C PRO A 66 -0.44 -9.44 -2.77
N THR A 67 -0.16 -10.21 -3.82
CA THR A 67 0.95 -9.94 -4.74
C THR A 67 0.73 -8.62 -5.48
N ARG A 68 -0.49 -8.38 -5.96
CA ARG A 68 -0.87 -7.19 -6.72
C ARG A 68 -0.85 -5.95 -5.84
N VAL A 69 -1.46 -6.02 -4.65
CA VAL A 69 -1.45 -4.93 -3.65
C VAL A 69 -0.02 -4.52 -3.32
N LYS A 70 0.85 -5.49 -3.01
CA LYS A 70 2.26 -5.21 -2.70
C LYS A 70 2.99 -4.56 -3.87
N ALA A 71 2.80 -5.05 -5.10
CA ALA A 71 3.42 -4.48 -6.29
C ALA A 71 2.99 -3.02 -6.50
N VAL A 72 1.70 -2.71 -6.39
CA VAL A 72 1.15 -1.37 -6.60
C VAL A 72 1.59 -0.40 -5.50
N LEU A 73 1.65 -0.84 -4.25
CA LEU A 73 2.15 -0.01 -3.15
C LEU A 73 3.66 0.27 -3.28
N ASN A 74 4.45 -0.67 -3.78
CA ASN A 74 5.85 -0.42 -4.13
C ASN A 74 5.98 0.59 -5.27
N SER A 75 5.19 0.46 -6.34
CA SER A 75 5.14 1.44 -7.43
C SER A 75 4.74 2.83 -6.92
N TYR A 76 3.79 2.90 -5.98
CA TYR A 76 3.41 4.15 -5.31
C TYR A 76 4.61 4.76 -4.56
N LEU A 77 5.31 3.97 -3.73
CA LEU A 77 6.49 4.43 -3.00
C LEU A 77 7.58 4.97 -3.94
N GLU A 78 7.86 4.27 -5.05
CA GLU A 78 8.85 4.71 -6.04
C GLU A 78 8.43 6.01 -6.75
N SER A 79 7.15 6.17 -7.04
CA SER A 79 6.61 7.40 -7.64
C SER A 79 6.68 8.59 -6.68
N MET A 80 6.43 8.35 -5.38
CA MET A 80 6.60 9.35 -4.33
C MET A 80 8.07 9.79 -4.19
N LYS A 81 9.04 8.85 -4.30
CA LYS A 81 10.47 9.18 -4.36
C LYS A 81 10.81 10.09 -5.53
N ARG A 82 10.12 9.93 -6.67
CA ARG A 82 10.26 10.76 -7.87
C ARG A 82 9.42 12.05 -7.83
N SER A 83 8.69 12.31 -6.74
CA SER A 83 7.77 13.45 -6.61
C SER A 83 6.68 13.50 -7.69
N GLU A 84 6.26 12.34 -8.18
CA GLU A 84 5.19 12.22 -9.15
C GLU A 84 3.83 12.44 -8.48
N LYS A 85 2.91 13.10 -9.19
CA LYS A 85 1.53 13.27 -8.74
C LYS A 85 0.69 12.11 -9.27
N ILE A 86 0.51 11.09 -8.45
CA ILE A 86 -0.29 9.90 -8.75
C ILE A 86 -1.40 9.72 -7.69
N PRO A 87 -2.45 8.94 -7.99
CA PRO A 87 -3.45 8.56 -6.99
C PRO A 87 -2.83 7.98 -5.69
N GLU A 88 -3.48 8.22 -4.55
CA GLU A 88 -2.97 7.71 -3.28
C GLU A 88 -3.58 6.34 -2.97
N VAL A 89 -3.01 5.27 -3.54
CA VAL A 89 -3.47 3.89 -3.32
C VAL A 89 -3.62 3.53 -1.84
N PRO A 90 -2.71 3.93 -0.92
CA PRO A 90 -2.92 3.72 0.52
C PRO A 90 -4.24 4.30 1.05
N LYS A 91 -4.68 5.46 0.53
CA LYS A 91 -5.98 6.06 0.91
C LYS A 91 -7.14 5.35 0.23
N LEU A 92 -6.97 4.94 -1.04
CA LEU A 92 -7.99 4.18 -1.76
C LEU A 92 -8.31 2.86 -1.07
N LEU A 93 -7.35 2.18 -0.46
CA LEU A 93 -7.59 0.91 0.23
C LEU A 93 -8.36 1.03 1.57
N GLN A 94 -8.43 2.22 2.18
CA GLN A 94 -9.04 2.39 3.51
C GLN A 94 -10.54 2.04 3.58
N PRO A 95 -11.39 2.45 2.62
CA PRO A 95 -12.80 2.08 2.61
C PRO A 95 -13.03 0.56 2.51
N LEU A 96 -12.16 -0.18 1.81
CA LEU A 96 -12.26 -1.64 1.74
C LEU A 96 -12.01 -2.27 3.12
N ALA A 97 -10.95 -1.85 3.80
CA ALA A 97 -10.65 -2.34 5.15
C ALA A 97 -11.81 -2.11 6.13
N ALA A 98 -12.40 -0.91 6.12
CA ALA A 98 -13.55 -0.59 6.96
C ALA A 98 -14.81 -1.40 6.59
N ARG A 99 -15.07 -1.58 5.29
CA ARG A 99 -16.22 -2.33 4.77
C ARG A 99 -16.15 -3.79 5.18
N TYR A 100 -15.02 -4.46 4.95
CA TYR A 100 -14.87 -5.88 5.27
C TYR A 100 -14.70 -6.14 6.77
N ASP A 101 -14.13 -5.20 7.54
CA ASP A 101 -14.21 -5.26 9.00
C ASP A 101 -15.66 -5.24 9.51
N GLY A 102 -16.48 -4.33 8.97
CA GLY A 102 -17.90 -4.23 9.31
C GLY A 102 -18.70 -5.47 8.88
N ALA A 103 -18.46 -5.98 7.67
CA ALA A 103 -19.12 -7.17 7.15
C ALA A 103 -18.75 -8.43 7.97
N PHE A 104 -17.45 -8.61 8.26
CA PHE A 104 -16.96 -9.72 9.07
C PHE A 104 -17.49 -9.70 10.51
N LYS A 105 -17.64 -8.53 11.12
CA LYS A 105 -18.25 -8.43 12.45
C LYS A 105 -19.71 -8.88 12.49
N LYS A 106 -20.46 -8.67 11.41
CA LYS A 106 -21.87 -9.07 11.29
C LYS A 106 -22.01 -10.54 10.93
N GLU A 107 -21.24 -10.99 9.94
CA GLU A 107 -21.32 -12.34 9.37
C GLU A 107 -19.91 -12.93 9.17
N PRO A 108 -19.23 -13.35 10.25
CA PRO A 108 -17.83 -13.75 10.18
C PRO A 108 -17.55 -14.87 9.18
N ARG A 109 -18.45 -15.85 9.09
CA ARG A 109 -18.32 -17.00 8.20
C ARG A 109 -18.48 -16.64 6.72
N ALA A 110 -19.28 -15.61 6.43
CA ALA A 110 -19.57 -15.22 5.05
C ALA A 110 -18.48 -14.34 4.44
N TYR A 111 -17.76 -13.57 5.27
CA TYR A 111 -16.78 -12.56 4.84
C TYR A 111 -15.35 -12.85 5.31
N GLU A 112 -15.07 -14.06 5.80
CA GLU A 112 -13.78 -14.42 6.37
C GLU A 112 -12.62 -14.18 5.40
N LYS A 113 -12.77 -14.55 4.13
CA LYS A 113 -11.68 -14.49 3.16
C LYS A 113 -11.38 -13.05 2.76
N GLU A 114 -12.41 -12.29 2.44
CA GLU A 114 -12.36 -10.88 2.08
C GLU A 114 -11.78 -10.05 3.23
N PHE A 115 -12.20 -10.35 4.46
CA PHE A 115 -11.63 -9.73 5.66
C PHE A 115 -10.14 -10.01 5.79
N LEU A 116 -9.71 -11.28 5.67
CA LEU A 116 -8.30 -11.64 5.81
C LEU A 116 -7.42 -11.01 4.72
N ASP A 117 -7.91 -10.92 3.48
CA ASP A 117 -7.18 -10.25 2.39
C ASP A 117 -7.14 -8.72 2.57
N SER A 118 -8.24 -8.10 3.03
CA SER A 118 -8.27 -6.67 3.36
C SER A 118 -7.35 -6.32 4.54
N LEU A 119 -7.21 -7.24 5.50
CA LEU A 119 -6.29 -7.13 6.63
C LEU A 119 -4.84 -7.23 6.14
N GLU A 120 -4.54 -8.17 5.25
CA GLU A 120 -3.23 -8.32 4.60
C GLU A 120 -2.84 -7.03 3.86
N ALA A 121 -3.77 -6.46 3.07
CA ALA A 121 -3.56 -5.19 2.39
C ALA A 121 -3.32 -4.03 3.36
N SER A 122 -4.03 -4.00 4.49
CA SER A 122 -3.83 -2.98 5.54
C SER A 122 -2.43 -3.07 6.18
N VAL A 123 -1.92 -4.29 6.36
CA VAL A 123 -0.54 -4.50 6.84
C VAL A 123 0.48 -3.95 5.85
N GLU A 124 0.31 -4.21 4.55
CA GLU A 124 1.20 -3.68 3.51
C GLU A 124 1.15 -2.14 3.44
N VAL A 125 -0.02 -1.53 3.64
CA VAL A 125 -0.16 -0.07 3.73
C VAL A 125 0.65 0.52 4.89
N ILE A 126 0.57 -0.06 6.10
CA ILE A 126 1.35 0.39 7.26
C ILE A 126 2.86 0.20 7.02
N SER A 127 3.23 -0.89 6.34
CA SER A 127 4.63 -1.18 5.97
C SER A 127 5.20 -0.08 5.07
N ILE A 128 4.46 0.31 4.04
CA ILE A 128 4.88 1.34 3.09
C ILE A 128 4.85 2.74 3.71
N ALA A 129 3.89 3.04 4.58
CA ALA A 129 3.89 4.28 5.36
C ALA A 129 5.16 4.42 6.21
N SER A 130 5.61 3.32 6.82
CA SER A 130 6.87 3.27 7.57
C SER A 130 8.11 3.38 6.68
N ALA A 131 8.05 2.93 5.43
CA ALA A 131 9.14 3.09 4.47
C ALA A 131 9.24 4.54 3.94
N MET A 132 8.11 5.21 3.72
CA MET A 132 8.06 6.60 3.23
C MET A 132 8.75 7.60 4.17
N THR A 133 8.78 7.35 5.48
CA THR A 133 9.48 8.23 6.43
C THR A 133 10.99 8.28 6.20
N ASN A 134 11.55 7.26 5.53
CA ASN A 134 12.98 7.23 5.18
C ASN A 134 13.27 7.96 3.85
N VAL A 135 12.26 8.16 3.01
CA VAL A 135 12.39 8.84 1.70
C VAL A 135 12.51 10.35 1.85
N SER A 136 11.91 10.93 2.90
CA SER A 136 11.94 12.38 3.14
C SER A 136 13.26 12.90 3.72
N MET A 137 14.30 12.07 3.80
CA MET A 137 15.65 12.49 4.21
C MET A 137 16.41 12.98 2.97
N PRO A 138 16.74 14.28 2.86
CA PRO A 138 17.65 14.73 1.82
C PRO A 138 18.99 13.99 1.98
N PRO A 139 19.67 13.61 0.88
CA PRO A 139 21.06 13.20 1.00
C PRO A 139 21.81 14.34 1.68
N SER A 140 22.55 14.02 2.74
CA SER A 140 23.51 14.92 3.35
C SER A 140 24.63 15.16 2.34
N THR A 141 24.40 16.03 1.36
CA THR A 141 25.48 16.57 0.55
C THR A 141 26.39 17.33 1.50
N THR A 142 27.54 16.72 1.76
CA THR A 142 28.69 17.20 2.52
C THR A 142 29.33 18.41 1.84
N ASN A 143 28.57 19.48 1.64
CA ASN A 143 29.16 20.78 1.41
C ASN A 143 29.42 21.41 2.77
N LYS A 144 30.68 21.74 3.05
CA LYS A 144 31.10 22.46 4.26
C LYS A 144 30.41 23.83 4.31
N THR A 145 29.20 23.89 4.81
CA THR A 145 28.56 25.13 5.25
C THR A 145 29.10 25.43 6.65
N SER A 146 29.76 26.57 6.84
CA SER A 146 30.20 27.06 8.15
C SER A 146 29.29 28.21 8.60
N GLY A 147 29.07 28.34 9.91
CA GLY A 147 28.26 29.41 10.52
C GLY A 147 26.79 29.04 10.75
N ALA A 148 25.93 30.04 10.94
CA ALA A 148 24.53 29.90 11.34
C ALA A 148 23.68 28.98 10.42
N ASP A 149 24.11 28.79 9.16
CA ASP A 149 23.43 27.88 8.23
C ASP A 149 23.71 26.40 8.53
N ALA A 150 24.85 26.06 9.15
CA ALA A 150 25.13 24.71 9.62
C ALA A 150 24.28 24.32 10.83
N GLU A 151 24.05 25.27 11.76
CA GLU A 151 23.16 25.07 12.92
C GLU A 151 21.70 24.91 12.48
N LYS A 152 21.24 25.71 11.50
CA LYS A 152 19.91 25.54 10.88
C LYS A 152 19.77 24.20 10.17
N GLN A 153 20.78 23.77 9.41
CA GLN A 153 20.76 22.49 8.70
C GLN A 153 20.79 21.30 9.68
N LYS A 154 21.52 21.41 10.79
CA LYS A 154 21.51 20.43 11.89
C LYS A 154 20.15 20.38 12.57
N ALA A 155 19.57 21.52 12.95
CA ALA A 155 18.24 21.58 13.56
C ALA A 155 17.14 21.01 12.65
N LEU A 156 17.24 21.24 11.34
CA LEU A 156 16.35 20.64 10.35
C LEU A 156 16.52 19.11 10.29
N THR A 157 17.75 18.63 10.28
CA THR A 157 18.06 17.19 10.27
C THR A 157 17.56 16.51 11.55
N ASP A 158 17.81 17.11 12.72
CA ASP A 158 17.35 16.60 14.01
C ASP A 158 15.81 16.57 14.08
N SER A 159 15.14 17.59 13.52
CA SER A 159 13.68 17.64 13.43
C SER A 159 13.11 16.54 12.52
N ILE A 160 13.73 16.30 11.36
CA ILE A 160 13.33 15.22 10.43
C ILE A 160 13.57 13.85 11.07
N GLN A 161 14.69 13.65 11.78
CA GLN A 161 14.97 12.41 12.50
C GLN A 161 13.97 12.15 13.63
N SER A 162 13.62 13.20 14.38
CA SER A 162 12.59 13.14 15.42
C SER A 162 11.23 12.74 14.84
N LEU A 163 10.83 13.36 13.73
CA LEU A 163 9.59 13.03 13.03
C LEU A 163 9.60 11.58 12.52
N ALA A 164 10.69 11.15 11.89
CA ALA A 164 10.84 9.78 11.40
C ALA A 164 10.80 8.76 12.54
N LYS A 165 11.38 9.07 13.70
CA LYS A 165 11.28 8.22 14.91
C LYS A 165 9.84 8.16 15.41
N MET A 166 9.17 9.29 15.55
CA MET A 166 7.77 9.36 15.99
C MET A 166 6.85 8.54 15.08
N THR A 167 7.03 8.62 13.76
CA THR A 167 6.22 7.82 12.83
C THR A 167 6.50 6.32 12.95
N ARG A 168 7.76 5.89 13.13
CA ARG A 168 8.08 4.46 13.36
C ARG A 168 7.48 3.95 14.67
N ASP A 169 7.51 4.76 15.73
CA ASP A 169 6.91 4.42 17.03
C ASP A 169 5.39 4.28 16.90
N LEU A 170 4.73 5.20 16.18
CA LEU A 170 3.30 5.12 15.87
C LEU A 170 2.94 3.88 15.04
N SER A 171 3.74 3.54 14.01
CA SER A 171 3.54 2.31 13.23
C SER A 171 3.67 1.06 14.09
N THR A 172 4.63 1.03 15.02
CA THR A 172 4.82 -0.08 15.96
C THR A 172 3.61 -0.24 16.89
N VAL A 173 3.09 0.88 17.41
CA VAL A 173 1.85 0.87 18.22
C VAL A 173 0.66 0.38 17.41
N ALA A 174 0.51 0.83 16.16
CA ALA A 174 -0.56 0.40 15.26
C ALA A 174 -0.49 -1.11 14.99
N TYR A 175 0.70 -1.66 14.71
CA TYR A 175 0.88 -3.09 14.52
C TYR A 175 0.54 -3.91 15.76
N LYS A 176 0.96 -3.45 16.95
CA LYS A 176 0.61 -4.12 18.21
C LYS A 176 -0.91 -4.12 18.44
N ALA A 177 -1.57 -2.98 18.23
CA ALA A 177 -3.02 -2.88 18.37
C ALA A 177 -3.75 -3.82 17.39
N MET A 178 -3.31 -3.86 16.13
CA MET A 178 -3.85 -4.77 15.12
C MET A 178 -3.65 -6.24 15.48
N ALA A 179 -2.44 -6.63 15.89
CA ALA A 179 -2.14 -8.00 16.29
C ALA A 179 -2.96 -8.45 17.51
N THR A 180 -3.12 -7.58 18.51
CA THR A 180 -3.99 -7.85 19.67
C THR A 180 -5.44 -8.03 19.25
N GLU A 181 -5.96 -7.17 18.38
CA GLU A 181 -7.34 -7.29 17.89
C GLU A 181 -7.55 -8.60 17.11
N ILE A 182 -6.59 -9.00 16.26
CA ILE A 182 -6.65 -10.29 15.55
C ILE A 182 -6.70 -11.45 16.55
N ARG A 183 -5.78 -11.48 17.53
CA ARG A 183 -5.73 -12.53 18.57
C ARG A 183 -7.03 -12.58 19.36
N ASN A 184 -7.62 -11.42 19.70
CA ASN A 184 -8.91 -11.34 20.37
C ASN A 184 -10.05 -11.95 19.54
N ARG A 185 -10.10 -11.68 18.22
CA ARG A 185 -11.12 -12.26 17.33
C ARG A 185 -10.97 -13.76 17.15
N VAL A 186 -9.72 -14.26 17.11
CA VAL A 186 -9.43 -15.70 17.13
C VAL A 186 -9.92 -16.34 18.42
N ALA A 187 -9.61 -15.75 19.58
CA ALA A 187 -10.07 -16.24 20.88
C ALA A 187 -11.61 -16.24 21.01
N LYS A 188 -12.29 -15.30 20.35
CA LYS A 188 -13.76 -15.24 20.28
C LYS A 188 -14.39 -16.25 19.30
N GLY A 189 -13.60 -17.07 18.62
CA GLY A 189 -14.11 -18.07 17.68
C GLY A 189 -14.72 -17.49 16.40
N MET A 190 -14.35 -16.25 16.04
CA MET A 190 -14.90 -15.57 14.86
C MET A 190 -14.43 -16.20 13.54
N PHE A 191 -13.30 -16.94 13.55
CA PHE A 191 -12.72 -17.55 12.37
C PHE A 191 -12.97 -19.06 12.30
N SER A 192 -12.82 -19.63 11.11
CA SER A 192 -12.64 -21.07 10.88
C SER A 192 -11.28 -21.50 11.39
N GLU A 193 -11.03 -22.81 11.45
CA GLU A 193 -9.72 -23.29 11.89
C GLU A 193 -8.61 -22.81 10.95
N SER A 194 -8.83 -22.86 9.64
CA SER A 194 -7.89 -22.37 8.62
C SER A 194 -7.79 -20.84 8.64
N GLY A 195 -8.93 -20.15 8.79
CA GLY A 195 -8.97 -18.69 8.93
C GLY A 195 -8.22 -18.20 10.16
N ALA A 196 -8.37 -18.88 11.31
CA ALA A 196 -7.66 -18.57 12.55
C ALA A 196 -6.14 -18.75 12.40
N LYS A 197 -5.70 -19.85 11.77
CA LYS A 197 -4.29 -20.09 11.45
C LYS A 197 -3.70 -18.96 10.61
N ARG A 198 -4.43 -18.54 9.56
CA ARG A 198 -4.00 -17.42 8.70
C ARG A 198 -3.99 -16.10 9.47
N ALA A 199 -5.03 -15.81 10.24
CA ALA A 199 -5.11 -14.59 11.05
C ALA A 199 -3.94 -14.49 12.05
N LEU A 200 -3.64 -15.57 12.76
CA LEU A 200 -2.51 -15.64 13.68
C LEU A 200 -1.17 -15.47 12.97
N ALA A 201 -1.00 -16.04 11.76
CA ALA A 201 0.20 -15.82 10.96
C ALA A 201 0.39 -14.34 10.58
N ILE A 202 -0.70 -13.61 10.27
CA ILE A 202 -0.65 -12.16 10.03
C ILE A 202 -0.25 -11.41 11.31
N ALA A 203 -0.86 -11.75 12.45
CA ALA A 203 -0.57 -11.11 13.74
C ALA A 203 0.89 -11.32 14.17
N GLU A 204 1.41 -12.53 13.99
CA GLU A 204 2.80 -12.89 14.29
C GLU A 204 3.79 -12.13 13.40
N ARG A 205 3.48 -11.98 12.10
CA ARG A 205 4.34 -11.24 11.17
C ARG A 205 4.53 -9.78 11.56
N ILE A 206 3.47 -9.13 12.08
CA ILE A 206 3.50 -7.69 12.39
C ILE A 206 3.86 -7.38 13.85
N SER A 207 3.65 -8.32 14.75
CA SER A 207 4.00 -8.20 16.18
C SER A 207 4.28 -9.58 16.75
N PRO A 208 5.48 -10.13 16.50
CA PRO A 208 5.93 -11.38 17.13
C PRO A 208 6.06 -11.25 18.65
#